data_AF-A0AAU4FET4-F1
#
_entry.id   AF-A0AAU4FET4-F1
#
_cell.length_a   1.000
_cell.length_b   1.000
_cell.length_c   1.000
_cell.angle_alpha   90.00
_cell.angle_beta   90.00
_cell.angle_gamma   90.00
#
_symmetry.space_group_name_H-M   'P 1'
#
loop_
_entity.id
_entity.type
_entity.pdbx_description
1 polymer ?
#
loop_
_entity_poly.entity_id
_entity_poly.type
_entity_poly.pdbx_seq_one_letter_code
_entity_poly.pdbx_strand_id
1 'polypeptide(L)'
;MPGKPRQSQPPAGARITAVASWWDAMHFTGAERVAFALAEAVFTASPHGERVPGELYAQACAHYDEKAIASLAVALGQVGFFIPLALIGKPLPGVPPAKQWRD
;
A
#
# COMPACT_ATOMS: atom_id res chain seq x y z
N MET A 1 -39.58 5.22 -7.41
CA MET A 1 -38.39 5.45 -6.55
C MET A 1 -37.17 5.54 -7.46
N PRO A 2 -36.55 6.71 -7.70
CA PRO A 2 -35.35 6.78 -8.53
C PRO A 2 -34.16 6.22 -7.74
N GLY A 3 -33.46 5.25 -8.33
CA GLY A 3 -32.29 4.61 -7.73
C GLY A 3 -31.15 5.60 -7.54
N LYS A 4 -30.48 5.51 -6.39
CA LYS A 4 -29.28 6.30 -6.05
C LYS A 4 -28.23 6.13 -7.18
N PRO A 5 -27.62 7.20 -7.69
CA PRO A 5 -26.68 7.08 -8.80
C PRO A 5 -25.49 6.20 -8.39
N ARG A 6 -25.26 5.12 -9.14
CA ARG A 6 -23.98 4.39 -9.11
C ARG A 6 -22.92 5.38 -9.54
N GLN A 7 -22.04 5.78 -8.62
CA GLN A 7 -20.81 6.46 -9.03
C GLN A 7 -20.08 5.52 -9.99
N SER A 8 -19.90 5.96 -11.23
CA SER A 8 -19.19 5.20 -12.26
C SER A 8 -17.73 5.10 -11.85
N GLN A 9 -17.28 3.89 -11.59
CA GLN A 9 -15.90 3.61 -11.23
C GLN A 9 -14.99 3.87 -12.45
N PRO A 10 -13.81 4.50 -12.28
CA PRO A 10 -12.89 4.72 -13.39
C PRO A 10 -12.45 3.38 -14.01
N PRO A 11 -12.06 3.37 -15.30
CA PRO A 11 -11.41 2.19 -15.89
C PRO A 11 -10.18 1.78 -15.06
N ALA A 12 -9.92 0.48 -14.96
CA ALA A 12 -8.92 -0.09 -14.03
C ALA A 12 -7.53 0.57 -14.13
N GLY A 13 -7.07 0.91 -15.34
CA GLY A 13 -5.80 1.60 -15.54
C GLY A 13 -5.75 3.00 -14.90
N ALA A 14 -6.85 3.77 -14.98
CA ALA A 14 -6.94 5.08 -14.34
C ALA A 14 -6.97 4.97 -12.81
N ARG A 15 -7.60 3.90 -12.29
CA ARG A 15 -7.64 3.63 -10.83
C ARG A 15 -6.26 3.26 -10.28
N ILE A 16 -5.47 2.49 -11.03
CA ILE A 16 -4.08 2.16 -10.65
C ILE A 16 -3.21 3.42 -10.61
N THR A 17 -3.28 4.27 -11.63
CA THR A 17 -2.52 5.53 -11.65
C THR A 17 -2.86 6.43 -10.47
N ALA A 18 -4.13 6.45 -10.06
CA ALA A 18 -4.59 7.26 -8.93
C ALA A 18 -4.07 6.80 -7.56
N VAL A 19 -3.52 5.58 -7.44
CA VAL A 19 -2.94 5.10 -6.17
C VAL A 19 -1.76 5.97 -5.75
N ALA A 20 -0.97 6.50 -6.69
CA ALA A 20 0.17 7.36 -6.38
C ALA A 20 -0.23 8.73 -5.79
N SER A 21 -1.51 9.12 -5.91
CA SER A 21 -2.08 10.36 -5.37
C SER A 21 -3.39 10.08 -4.61
N TRP A 22 -3.42 8.95 -3.88
CA TRP A 22 -4.64 8.42 -3.28
C TRP A 22 -5.29 9.38 -2.26
N TRP A 23 -4.50 10.26 -1.62
CA TRP A 23 -5.02 11.26 -0.68
C TRP A 23 -5.98 12.23 -1.38
N ASP A 24 -5.66 12.64 -2.61
CA ASP A 24 -6.47 13.54 -3.46
C ASP A 24 -7.56 12.81 -4.26
N ALA A 25 -7.44 11.49 -4.45
CA ALA A 25 -8.36 10.71 -5.27
C ALA A 25 -9.70 10.43 -4.57
N MET A 26 -10.79 11.03 -5.08
CA MET A 26 -12.12 10.93 -4.44
C MET A 26 -12.83 9.57 -4.55
N HIS A 27 -12.31 8.63 -5.34
CA HIS A 27 -13.00 7.39 -5.69
C HIS A 27 -12.53 6.15 -4.90
N PHE A 28 -11.67 6.33 -3.90
CA PHE A 28 -11.29 5.29 -2.95
C PHE A 28 -12.19 5.34 -1.72
N THR A 29 -12.64 4.16 -1.29
CA THR A 29 -13.43 3.95 -0.07
C THR A 29 -12.60 4.20 1.19
N GLY A 30 -13.27 4.33 2.34
CA GLY A 30 -12.58 4.48 3.63
C GLY A 30 -11.62 3.33 3.92
N ALA A 31 -12.05 2.08 3.66
CA ALA A 31 -11.21 0.91 3.81
C ALA A 31 -9.96 0.99 2.91
N GLU A 32 -10.12 1.26 1.60
CA GLU A 32 -9.00 1.41 0.66
C GLU A 32 -8.01 2.49 1.13
N ARG A 33 -8.51 3.65 1.58
CA ARG A 33 -7.67 4.75 2.10
C ARG A 33 -6.89 4.34 3.35
N VAL A 34 -7.49 3.61 4.27
CA VAL A 34 -6.80 3.11 5.47
C VAL A 34 -5.74 2.06 5.10
N ALA A 35 -5.99 1.20 4.11
CA ALA A 35 -4.97 0.28 3.61
C ALA A 35 -3.77 1.02 2.98
N PHE A 36 -4.00 2.12 2.24
CA PHE A 36 -2.92 2.95 1.71
C PHE A 36 -2.12 3.64 2.83
N ALA A 37 -2.80 4.20 3.83
CA ALA A 37 -2.14 4.79 5.00
C ALA A 37 -1.29 3.76 5.76
N LEU A 38 -1.78 2.53 5.93
CA LEU A 38 -1.01 1.43 6.52
C LEU A 38 0.22 1.08 5.67
N ALA A 39 0.08 0.99 4.35
CA ALA A 39 1.20 0.71 3.46
C ALA A 39 2.28 1.79 3.56
N GLU A 40 1.89 3.07 3.53
CA GLU A 40 2.82 4.19 3.73
C GLU A 40 3.50 4.13 5.10
N ALA A 41 2.74 3.90 6.17
CA ALA A 41 3.27 3.79 7.53
C ALA A 41 4.30 2.66 7.66
N VAL A 42 3.99 1.46 7.13
CA VAL A 42 4.89 0.30 7.18
C VAL A 42 6.20 0.56 6.42
N PHE A 43 6.12 1.13 5.22
CA PHE A 43 7.27 1.26 4.33
C PHE A 43 8.05 2.56 4.44
N THR A 44 7.49 3.59 5.07
CA THR A 44 8.22 4.84 5.33
C THR A 44 9.27 4.62 6.41
N ALA A 45 10.51 4.99 6.12
CA ALA A 45 11.58 4.94 7.10
C ALA A 45 11.29 5.93 8.23
N SER A 46 11.25 5.43 9.47
CA SER A 46 11.17 6.27 10.66
C SER A 46 12.43 6.03 11.52
N PRO A 47 13.36 7.00 11.60
CA PRO A 47 14.52 6.89 12.50
C PRO A 47 14.13 7.09 13.96
N HIS A 48 12.96 7.67 14.23
CA HIS A 48 12.49 8.00 15.57
C HIS A 48 10.98 7.73 15.68
N GLY A 49 10.60 6.75 16.52
CA GLY A 49 9.21 6.46 16.85
C GLY A 49 8.63 5.20 16.19
N GLU A 50 7.39 4.88 16.58
CA GLU A 50 6.62 3.78 16.02
C GLU A 50 6.14 4.11 14.60
N ARG A 51 6.29 3.16 13.67
CA ARG A 51 5.89 3.35 12.28
C ARG A 51 4.38 3.28 12.07
N VAL A 52 3.69 2.40 12.78
CA VAL A 52 2.24 2.21 12.70
C VAL A 52 1.62 2.61 14.03
N PRO A 53 1.18 3.88 14.19
CA PRO A 53 0.59 4.33 15.45
C PRO A 53 -0.69 3.55 15.80
N GLY A 54 -0.95 3.40 17.10
CA GLY A 54 -2.15 2.71 17.60
C GLY A 54 -3.48 3.27 17.05
N GLU A 55 -3.56 4.58 16.79
CA GLU A 55 -4.74 5.21 16.17
C GLU A 55 -4.99 4.73 14.73
N LEU A 56 -3.93 4.51 13.95
CA LEU A 56 -4.03 4.00 12.58
C LEU A 56 -4.44 2.52 12.60
N TYR A 57 -3.91 1.74 13.54
CA TYR A 57 -4.35 0.37 13.77
C TYR A 57 -5.83 0.31 14.15
N ALA A 58 -6.29 1.18 15.05
CA ALA A 58 -7.71 1.24 15.44
C ALA A 58 -8.63 1.60 14.26
N GLN A 59 -8.21 2.52 13.38
CA GLN A 59 -8.94 2.83 12.15
C GLN A 59 -9.00 1.63 11.20
N ALA A 60 -7.93 0.85 11.09
CA ALA A 60 -7.93 -0.38 10.30
C ALA A 60 -8.92 -1.41 10.85
N CYS A 61 -8.95 -1.61 12.17
CA CYS A 61 -9.92 -2.49 12.84
C CYS A 61 -11.37 -2.03 12.68
N ALA A 62 -11.62 -0.75 12.43
CA ALA A 62 -12.97 -0.25 12.12
C ALA A 62 -13.45 -0.64 10.71
N HIS A 63 -12.53 -0.99 9.79
CA HIS A 63 -12.84 -1.32 8.40
C HIS A 63 -12.61 -2.78 8.03
N TYR A 64 -11.70 -3.46 8.74
CA TYR A 64 -11.25 -4.81 8.43
C TYR A 64 -11.42 -5.71 9.65
N ASP A 65 -11.97 -6.91 9.42
CA ASP A 65 -11.97 -7.96 10.43
C ASP A 65 -10.56 -8.52 10.66
N GLU A 66 -10.41 -9.34 11.70
CA GLU A 66 -9.11 -9.92 12.09
C GLU A 66 -8.43 -10.67 10.95
N LYS A 67 -9.19 -11.42 10.14
CA LYS A 67 -8.67 -12.18 9.02
C LYS A 67 -8.19 -11.26 7.90
N ALA A 68 -8.94 -10.20 7.61
CA ALA A 68 -8.59 -9.22 6.60
C ALA A 68 -7.35 -8.42 7.00
N ILE A 69 -7.22 -8.03 8.27
CA ILE A 69 -6.01 -7.38 8.80
C ILE A 69 -4.80 -8.31 8.70
N ALA A 70 -4.94 -9.58 9.11
CA ALA A 70 -3.85 -10.54 8.98
C ALA A 70 -3.44 -10.75 7.51
N SER A 71 -4.41 -10.82 6.59
CA SER A 71 -4.15 -10.94 5.15
C SER A 71 -3.43 -9.72 4.60
N LEU A 72 -3.84 -8.52 5.01
CA LEU A 72 -3.18 -7.27 4.63
C LEU A 72 -1.75 -7.21 5.16
N ALA A 73 -1.53 -7.59 6.42
CA ALA A 73 -0.21 -7.65 7.03
C ALA A 73 0.72 -8.63 6.30
N VAL A 74 0.23 -9.81 5.91
CA VAL A 74 1.00 -10.79 5.12
C VAL A 74 1.35 -10.21 3.75
N ALA A 75 0.40 -9.58 3.06
CA ALA A 75 0.65 -8.98 1.75
C ALA A 75 1.71 -7.87 1.82
N LEU A 76 1.62 -6.99 2.82
CA LEU A 76 2.64 -5.96 3.07
C LEU A 76 3.99 -6.58 3.43
N GLY A 77 4.02 -7.63 4.25
CA GLY A 77 5.24 -8.36 4.59
C GLY A 77 5.92 -8.97 3.36
N GLN A 78 5.15 -9.57 2.44
CA GLN A 78 5.66 -10.13 1.19
C GLN A 78 6.31 -9.05 0.29
N VAL A 79 5.70 -7.88 0.18
CA VAL A 79 6.32 -6.75 -0.55
C VAL A 79 7.55 -6.23 0.19
N GLY A 80 7.46 -6.12 1.52
CA GLY A 80 8.54 -5.66 2.39
C GLY A 80 9.80 -6.52 2.33
N PHE A 81 9.66 -7.84 2.07
CA PHE A 81 10.77 -8.76 1.87
C PHE A 81 11.77 -8.26 0.80
N PHE A 82 11.29 -7.56 -0.23
CA PHE A 82 12.13 -7.07 -1.33
C PHE A 82 12.79 -5.71 -1.05
N ILE A 83 12.36 -4.98 0.00
CA ILE A 83 12.88 -3.63 0.28
C ILE A 83 14.40 -3.63 0.55
N PRO A 84 14.97 -4.51 1.39
CA PRO A 84 16.41 -4.55 1.59
C PRO A 84 17.19 -4.87 0.30
N LEU A 85 16.66 -5.76 -0.55
CA LEU A 85 17.27 -6.07 -1.84
C LEU A 85 17.33 -4.83 -2.74
N ALA A 86 16.27 -4.03 -2.77
CA ALA A 86 16.23 -2.79 -3.53
C ALA A 86 17.18 -1.72 -2.96
N LEU A 87 17.19 -1.52 -1.64
CA LEU A 87 17.98 -0.47 -0.99
C LEU A 87 19.48 -0.76 -0.96
N ILE A 88 19.87 -2.01 -0.70
CA ILE A 88 21.27 -2.43 -0.64
C ILE A 88 21.79 -2.71 -2.06
N GLY A 89 21.03 -3.50 -2.82
CA GLY A 89 21.47 -3.99 -4.12
C GLY A 89 21.33 -2.99 -5.27
N LYS A 90 20.46 -1.99 -5.14
CA LYS A 90 20.17 -0.97 -6.19
C LYS A 90 20.11 -1.56 -7.60
N PRO A 91 19.30 -2.61 -7.83
CA PRO A 91 19.31 -3.34 -9.08
C PRO A 91 18.89 -2.46 -10.26
N LEU A 92 19.59 -2.59 -11.38
CA LEU A 92 19.29 -1.92 -12.64
C LEU A 92 18.04 -2.55 -13.29
N PRO A 93 16.99 -1.77 -13.61
CA PRO A 93 15.81 -2.29 -14.30
C PRO A 93 16.18 -2.99 -15.62
N GLY A 94 15.60 -4.16 -15.86
CA GLY A 94 15.85 -4.94 -17.09
C GLY A 94 17.17 -5.73 -17.11
N VAL A 95 18.02 -5.61 -16.09
CA VAL A 95 19.25 -6.41 -16.00
C VAL A 95 18.99 -7.72 -15.24
N PRO A 96 19.41 -8.89 -15.77
CA PRO A 96 19.23 -10.16 -15.08
C PRO A 96 19.98 -10.22 -13.74
N PRO A 97 19.44 -10.90 -12.70
CA PRO A 97 20.06 -10.98 -11.37
C PRO A 97 21.55 -11.34 -11.37
N ALA A 98 21.98 -12.29 -12.22
CA ALA A 98 23.38 -12.73 -12.32
C ALA A 98 24.38 -11.66 -12.79
N LYS A 99 23.89 -10.52 -13.30
CA LYS A 99 24.67 -9.36 -13.75
C LYS A 99 24.48 -8.12 -12.87
N GLN A 100 23.64 -8.18 -11.84
CA GLN A 100 23.32 -7.03 -10.97
C GLN A 100 24.41 -6.74 -9.94
N TRP A 101 25.12 -7.77 -9.47
CA TRP A 101 26.12 -7.66 -8.39
C TRP A 101 27.52 -7.99 -8.92
N ARG A 102 28.14 -7.03 -9.59
CA ARG A 102 29.56 -7.06 -10.00
C ARG A 102 30.17 -5.69 -9.73
N ASP A 103 31.45 -5.69 -9.36
CA ASP A 103 32.23 -4.49 -9.05
C ASP A 103 32.26 -3.46 -10.19
#